data_AF-A0A067CDG0-F1
#
_entry.id   AF-A0A067CDG0-F1
#
_cell.length_a   1.000
_cell.length_b   1.000
_cell.length_c   1.000
_cell.angle_alpha   90.00
_cell.angle_beta   90.00
_cell.angle_gamma   90.00
#
_symmetry.space_group_name_H-M   'P 1'
#
loop_
_entity.id
_entity.type
_entity.pdbx_description
1 polymer ?
#
loop_
_entity_poly.entity_id
_entity_poly.type
_entity_poly.pdbx_seq_one_letter_code
_entity_poly.pdbx_strand_id
1 'polypeptide(L)'
;MRNDHLGNLNGLKRGDMEDLGAEKTKWACGICGFHNTDEKHACTLCETSRGIALASSINVPERTTTIDVVQLNALQHAAWTRTMWLRTVPSEAAPTSVWTLDAEFASSSTTTTTYYTYTLVTPSESPTGPESESDDTNLPTPAALELVCLTPDATPATTTVTGETIPAWYAAQAAQLRSLPFSLKYAWMLEQMAASYDSRSGFTVARDHVLEQSLAFLMQLPPTELCSTTRVTMAGEDALDAGGVQREWYTVLAHAILDESAKLFVATNTTDVYMLHPGATSPNALAKIEAVGRLLGKAIIDGQVLPMRLCVPLFKALLGAPVSVRDVSYMDETTYKSLQFVDATETVEALALDFSVLVPTIDGGHEVLDLIPNGRAIDVTSANKQAYVDAMVRHLVCGRWSQQIGRLVRGFYTVLPPELISVFDYKELELVLCGTAEIDVSDWRAHTIVSRSLQCTNALEWFWDVLEFDMRPEDHAKFLHFTTGSSRVPLQGFKGLTSYDGKLCLFTLHATTYSRGCLPKVHTCFNRIDLPLYPSRGLMKDALFTLLRLESMAFTLE
;
A
#
# COMPACT_ATOMS: atom_id res chain seq x y z
N MET A 1 -5.54 27.09 -27.27
CA MET A 1 -4.99 25.81 -27.74
C MET A 1 -3.75 26.01 -28.61
N ARG A 2 -2.58 26.31 -28.03
CA ARG A 2 -1.30 26.34 -28.79
C ARG A 2 -0.09 25.78 -28.02
N ASN A 3 -0.26 25.15 -26.85
CA ASN A 3 0.84 24.59 -26.05
C ASN A 3 0.57 23.16 -25.53
N ASP A 4 -0.46 22.44 -26.02
CA ASP A 4 -0.93 21.17 -25.44
C ASP A 4 -0.05 19.93 -25.78
N HIS A 5 1.20 20.15 -26.24
CA HIS A 5 2.10 19.08 -26.67
C HIS A 5 3.47 19.08 -25.97
N LEU A 6 3.74 20.03 -25.07
CA LEU A 6 4.96 20.00 -24.26
C LEU A 6 4.72 19.00 -23.11
N GLY A 7 5.39 17.84 -23.14
CA GLY A 7 5.30 16.86 -22.05
C GLY A 7 4.96 15.44 -22.48
N ASN A 8 4.17 15.29 -23.54
CA ASN A 8 3.65 13.99 -23.97
C ASN A 8 4.74 13.23 -24.74
N LEU A 9 5.16 12.08 -24.20
CA LEU A 9 6.06 11.16 -24.92
C LEU A 9 5.20 10.34 -25.88
N ASN A 10 5.04 10.83 -27.11
CA ASN A 10 4.19 10.20 -28.12
C ASN A 10 4.54 8.71 -28.31
N GLY A 11 3.58 7.84 -27.97
CA GLY A 11 3.64 6.40 -28.26
C GLY A 11 4.22 5.52 -27.16
N LEU A 12 4.76 6.08 -26.07
CA LEU A 12 5.31 5.30 -24.95
C LEU A 12 4.35 5.25 -23.75
N LYS A 13 4.19 4.07 -23.17
CA LYS A 13 3.44 3.79 -21.94
C LYS A 13 4.39 3.40 -20.81
N ARG A 14 3.90 3.40 -19.56
CA ARG A 14 4.68 2.97 -18.38
C ARG A 14 5.27 1.56 -18.52
N GLY A 15 4.54 0.64 -19.17
CA GLY A 15 5.00 -0.74 -19.38
C GLY A 15 6.23 -0.81 -20.30
N ASP A 16 6.34 0.09 -21.28
CA ASP A 16 7.45 0.11 -22.24
C ASP A 16 8.78 0.55 -21.61
N MET A 17 8.76 1.00 -20.35
CA MET A 17 9.93 1.53 -19.64
C MET A 17 10.75 0.46 -18.92
N GLU A 18 10.15 -0.70 -18.69
CA GLU A 18 10.71 -1.76 -17.86
C GLU A 18 10.85 -3.04 -18.71
N ASP A 19 12.03 -3.24 -19.30
CA ASP A 19 12.35 -4.41 -20.12
C ASP A 19 13.55 -5.19 -19.55
N LEU A 20 13.85 -6.34 -20.17
CA LEU A 20 14.99 -7.18 -19.78
C LEU A 20 16.36 -6.48 -19.93
N GLY A 21 16.46 -5.43 -20.76
CA GLY A 21 17.67 -4.65 -20.93
C GLY A 21 17.89 -3.68 -19.78
N ALA A 22 16.85 -2.91 -19.44
CA ALA A 22 16.82 -1.98 -18.32
C ALA A 22 16.99 -2.69 -16.97
N GLU A 23 16.51 -3.93 -16.85
CA GLU A 23 16.67 -4.69 -15.60
C GLU A 23 18.12 -5.09 -15.32
N LYS A 24 18.92 -5.36 -16.36
CA LYS A 24 20.32 -5.77 -16.21
C LYS A 24 21.23 -4.69 -15.64
N THR A 25 20.82 -3.42 -15.70
CA THR A 25 21.60 -2.30 -15.15
C THR A 25 21.29 -2.03 -13.69
N LYS A 26 20.24 -2.67 -13.13
CA LYS A 26 19.84 -2.49 -11.74
C LYS A 26 20.75 -3.24 -10.79
N TRP A 27 20.90 -2.70 -9.58
CA TRP A 27 21.61 -3.38 -8.49
C TRP A 27 20.62 -4.01 -7.51
N ALA A 28 20.92 -5.22 -7.03
CA ALA A 28 20.13 -5.89 -6.01
C ALA A 28 20.55 -5.42 -4.60
N CYS A 29 19.57 -5.13 -3.75
CA CYS A 29 19.84 -4.79 -2.35
C CYS A 29 20.46 -5.97 -1.60
N GLY A 30 21.57 -5.75 -0.90
CA GLY A 30 22.24 -6.80 -0.14
C GLY A 30 21.50 -7.31 1.10
N ILE A 31 20.38 -6.67 1.48
CA ILE A 31 19.53 -7.08 2.61
C ILE A 31 18.28 -7.81 2.13
N CYS A 32 17.48 -7.19 1.25
CA CYS A 32 16.21 -7.77 0.81
C CYS A 32 16.23 -8.34 -0.61
N GLY A 33 17.32 -8.18 -1.36
CA GLY A 33 17.41 -8.65 -2.76
C GLY A 33 16.56 -7.86 -3.75
N PHE A 34 15.93 -6.75 -3.35
CA PHE A 34 15.13 -5.93 -4.26
C PHE A 34 16.02 -5.19 -5.28
N HIS A 35 15.61 -5.17 -6.55
CA HIS A 35 16.35 -4.49 -7.62
C HIS A 35 16.04 -2.99 -7.65
N ASN A 36 17.09 -2.18 -7.69
CA ASN A 36 17.04 -0.72 -7.68
C ASN A 36 17.77 -0.16 -8.90
N THR A 37 17.31 0.97 -9.42
CA THR A 37 18.00 1.68 -10.51
C THR A 37 19.42 2.06 -10.11
N ASP A 38 20.34 2.11 -11.08
CA ASP A 38 21.75 2.41 -10.82
C ASP A 38 21.97 3.79 -10.20
N GLU A 39 21.08 4.73 -10.52
CA GLU A 39 21.05 6.11 -9.99
C GLU A 39 20.72 6.16 -8.49
N LYS A 40 19.98 5.17 -7.96
CA LYS A 40 19.60 5.16 -6.54
C LYS A 40 20.74 4.70 -5.64
N HIS A 41 20.99 5.48 -4.59
CA HIS A 41 21.97 5.17 -3.56
C HIS A 41 21.42 4.32 -2.40
N ALA A 42 20.11 4.17 -2.27
CA ALA A 42 19.46 3.35 -1.25
C ALA A 42 18.35 2.47 -1.86
N CYS A 43 18.03 1.39 -1.17
CA CYS A 43 16.99 0.46 -1.59
C CYS A 43 15.59 1.07 -1.42
N THR A 44 14.77 1.00 -2.46
CA THR A 44 13.40 1.53 -2.48
C THR A 44 12.48 0.85 -1.47
N LEU A 45 12.71 -0.44 -1.14
CA LEU A 45 11.87 -1.18 -0.19
C LEU A 45 12.29 -1.04 1.27
N CYS A 46 13.59 -0.88 1.52
CA CYS A 46 14.14 -1.02 2.87
C CYS A 46 15.10 0.07 3.30
N GLU A 47 15.32 1.07 2.44
CA GLU A 47 16.17 2.24 2.66
C GLU A 47 17.63 1.90 2.98
N THR A 48 18.03 0.63 2.78
CA THR A 48 19.41 0.21 2.94
C THR A 48 20.28 0.84 1.85
N SER A 49 21.32 1.56 2.27
CA SER A 49 22.33 2.10 1.35
C SER A 49 23.00 1.02 0.51
N ARG A 50 23.32 1.37 -0.74
CA ARG A 50 24.08 0.53 -1.67
C ARG A 50 25.45 0.18 -1.07
N GLY A 51 25.84 -1.09 -1.15
CA GLY A 51 27.08 -1.58 -0.56
C GLY A 51 26.95 -2.06 0.90
N ILE A 52 25.73 -2.16 1.43
CA ILE A 52 25.44 -2.87 2.69
C ILE A 52 24.78 -4.23 2.36
N ALA A 53 25.20 -5.29 3.04
CA ALA A 53 24.64 -6.63 2.87
C ALA A 53 24.51 -7.39 4.20
N LEU A 54 23.73 -8.47 4.21
CA LEU A 54 23.66 -9.36 5.36
C LEU A 54 24.97 -10.14 5.51
N ALA A 55 25.43 -10.29 6.76
CA ALA A 55 26.62 -11.07 7.07
C ALA A 55 26.50 -12.55 6.64
N SER A 56 25.28 -13.08 6.58
CA SER A 56 24.98 -14.43 6.13
C SER A 56 24.99 -14.62 4.60
N SER A 57 25.13 -13.54 3.81
CA SER A 57 25.11 -13.63 2.35
C SER A 57 26.36 -14.33 1.81
N ILE A 58 26.16 -15.29 0.91
CA ILE A 58 27.23 -16.17 0.40
C ILE A 58 28.20 -15.42 -0.56
N ASN A 59 27.75 -14.31 -1.17
CA ASN A 59 28.50 -13.55 -2.17
C ASN A 59 28.59 -12.06 -1.79
N VAL A 60 29.43 -11.74 -0.82
CA VAL A 60 29.67 -10.34 -0.38
C VAL A 60 30.92 -9.79 -1.10
N PRO A 61 30.80 -8.76 -1.95
CA PRO A 61 31.95 -8.10 -2.56
C PRO A 61 32.93 -7.54 -1.52
N GLU A 62 34.24 -7.49 -1.82
CA GLU A 62 35.32 -7.09 -0.90
C GLU A 62 35.16 -5.70 -0.23
N ARG A 63 34.30 -4.82 -0.75
CA ARG A 63 34.05 -3.46 -0.23
C ARG A 63 32.66 -3.26 0.38
N THR A 64 32.01 -4.34 0.79
CA THR A 64 30.63 -4.29 1.32
C THR A 64 30.66 -4.26 2.84
N THR A 65 29.88 -3.37 3.44
CA THR A 65 29.65 -3.38 4.89
C THR A 65 28.61 -4.45 5.22
N THR A 66 28.94 -5.34 6.16
CA THR A 66 28.01 -6.39 6.59
C THR A 66 27.27 -6.00 7.86
N ILE A 67 26.01 -6.42 7.97
CA ILE A 67 25.19 -6.31 9.17
C ILE A 67 24.52 -7.65 9.49
N ASP A 68 24.30 -7.92 10.78
CA ASP A 68 23.61 -9.13 11.23
C ASP A 68 22.08 -8.96 11.19
N VAL A 69 21.35 -10.07 11.06
CA VAL A 69 19.87 -10.07 11.05
C VAL A 69 19.28 -9.39 12.28
N VAL A 70 19.92 -9.55 13.45
CA VAL A 70 19.48 -8.95 14.73
C VAL A 70 19.58 -7.42 14.73
N GLN A 71 20.41 -6.85 13.85
CA GLN A 71 20.62 -5.41 13.73
C GLN A 71 19.65 -4.75 12.74
N LEU A 72 18.85 -5.52 12.01
CA LEU A 72 17.87 -4.97 11.08
C LEU A 72 16.80 -4.18 11.82
N ASN A 73 16.50 -2.98 11.33
CA ASN A 73 15.32 -2.25 11.78
C ASN A 73 14.02 -2.91 11.27
N ALA A 74 12.86 -2.42 11.72
CA ALA A 74 11.57 -3.01 11.37
C ALA A 74 11.29 -3.02 9.85
N LEU A 75 11.67 -1.94 9.14
CA LEU A 75 11.49 -1.81 7.70
C LEU A 75 12.38 -2.81 6.93
N GLN A 76 13.66 -2.88 7.29
CA GLN A 76 14.63 -3.81 6.72
C GLN A 76 14.25 -5.27 6.94
N HIS A 77 13.82 -5.61 8.15
CA HIS A 77 13.39 -6.95 8.47
C HIS A 77 12.11 -7.33 7.70
N ALA A 78 11.15 -6.41 7.53
CA ALA A 78 9.97 -6.65 6.71
C ALA A 78 10.34 -6.94 5.25
N ALA A 79 11.19 -6.09 4.65
CA ALA A 79 11.62 -6.30 3.28
C ALA A 79 12.46 -7.58 3.09
N TRP A 80 13.33 -7.90 4.05
CA TRP A 80 14.12 -9.13 4.03
C TRP A 80 13.23 -10.38 4.07
N THR A 81 12.26 -10.43 4.99
CA THR A 81 11.36 -11.58 5.14
C THR A 81 10.23 -11.63 4.11
N ARG A 82 10.16 -10.70 3.15
CA ARG A 82 9.07 -10.67 2.16
C ARG A 82 9.00 -11.92 1.27
N THR A 83 10.15 -12.54 1.02
CA THR A 83 10.30 -13.77 0.22
C THR A 83 10.44 -15.03 1.07
N MET A 84 10.23 -14.94 2.39
CA MET A 84 10.33 -16.09 3.30
C MET A 84 9.33 -17.19 2.94
N TRP A 85 8.11 -16.80 2.57
CA TRP A 85 7.05 -17.73 2.17
C TRP A 85 6.77 -17.60 0.69
N LEU A 86 6.95 -18.71 -0.03
CA LEU A 86 6.79 -18.79 -1.47
C LEU A 86 5.56 -19.63 -1.82
N ARG A 87 4.91 -19.29 -2.94
CA ARG A 87 3.89 -20.14 -3.56
C ARG A 87 4.56 -21.05 -4.57
N THR A 88 4.70 -22.32 -4.23
CA THR A 88 5.34 -23.31 -5.10
C THR A 88 4.32 -24.30 -5.64
N VAL A 89 4.62 -24.93 -6.78
CA VAL A 89 3.82 -26.04 -7.32
C VAL A 89 4.67 -27.32 -7.13
N PRO A 90 4.30 -28.22 -6.21
CA PRO A 90 5.14 -29.37 -5.85
C PRO A 90 5.37 -30.37 -6.99
N SER A 91 4.42 -30.47 -7.92
CA SER A 91 4.50 -31.34 -9.10
C SER A 91 3.57 -30.84 -10.20
N GLU A 92 3.97 -31.00 -11.47
CA GLU A 92 3.08 -30.72 -12.61
C GLU A 92 1.79 -31.56 -12.59
N ALA A 93 1.79 -32.72 -11.90
CA ALA A 93 0.61 -33.57 -11.73
C ALA A 93 -0.37 -33.07 -10.65
N ALA A 94 0.08 -32.19 -9.76
CA ALA A 94 -0.71 -31.59 -8.69
C ALA A 94 -0.56 -30.05 -8.76
N PRO A 95 -1.26 -29.39 -9.70
CA PRO A 95 -1.04 -27.98 -10.05
C PRO A 95 -1.49 -26.97 -8.98
N THR A 96 -1.94 -27.44 -7.82
CA THR A 96 -2.34 -26.58 -6.72
C THR A 96 -1.08 -26.02 -6.05
N SER A 97 -0.91 -24.70 -6.06
CA SER A 97 0.19 -24.09 -5.34
C SER A 97 0.02 -24.24 -3.83
N VAL A 98 1.12 -24.42 -3.11
CA VAL A 98 1.18 -24.52 -1.65
C VAL A 98 2.13 -23.47 -1.09
N TRP A 99 2.00 -23.17 0.20
CA TRP A 99 2.97 -22.33 0.91
C TRP A 99 4.19 -23.15 1.30
N THR A 100 5.35 -22.77 0.77
CA THR A 100 6.65 -23.37 1.07
C THR A 100 7.54 -22.35 1.76
N LEU A 101 8.25 -22.78 2.80
CA LEU A 101 9.28 -21.97 3.45
C LEU A 101 10.54 -21.98 2.59
N ASP A 102 11.08 -20.80 2.29
CA ASP A 102 12.32 -20.70 1.55
C ASP A 102 13.50 -21.31 2.33
N ALA A 103 14.38 -22.02 1.61
CA ALA A 103 15.45 -22.82 2.21
C ALA A 103 16.48 -21.96 2.96
N GLU A 104 16.72 -20.72 2.53
CA GLU A 104 17.63 -19.79 3.21
C GLU A 104 17.12 -19.49 4.62
N PHE A 105 15.81 -19.35 4.79
CA PHE A 105 15.17 -19.09 6.08
C PHE A 105 15.03 -20.36 6.92
N ALA A 106 14.75 -21.51 6.29
CA ALA A 106 14.64 -22.81 6.97
C ALA A 106 15.92 -23.21 7.71
N SER A 107 17.09 -22.93 7.12
CA SER A 107 18.39 -23.26 7.71
C SER A 107 18.79 -22.38 8.91
N SER A 108 18.19 -21.19 9.03
CA SER A 108 18.51 -20.19 10.06
C SER A 108 17.65 -20.28 11.33
N SER A 109 16.59 -21.08 11.31
CA SER A 109 15.57 -21.13 12.36
C SER A 109 15.95 -22.08 13.50
N THR A 110 16.54 -21.55 14.58
CA THR A 110 16.73 -22.27 15.85
C THR A 110 15.48 -22.29 16.76
N THR A 111 14.43 -21.55 16.40
CA THR A 111 13.19 -21.40 17.19
C THR A 111 11.97 -21.91 16.42
N THR A 112 11.08 -22.62 17.11
CA THR A 112 9.84 -23.20 16.55
C THR A 112 8.78 -22.10 16.40
N THR A 113 8.98 -21.15 15.49
CA THR A 113 7.98 -20.09 15.25
C THR A 113 6.75 -20.68 14.58
N THR A 114 5.58 -20.52 15.20
CA THR A 114 4.29 -20.88 14.58
C THR A 114 3.90 -19.84 13.53
N TYR A 115 3.50 -20.33 12.35
CA TYR A 115 2.96 -19.50 11.27
C TYR A 115 1.49 -19.83 11.03
N TYR A 116 0.76 -18.85 10.51
CA TYR A 116 -0.68 -18.90 10.35
C TYR A 116 -1.10 -18.47 8.95
N THR A 117 -2.23 -19.01 8.49
CA THR A 117 -2.96 -18.53 7.31
C THR A 117 -4.40 -18.19 7.69
N TYR A 118 -5.05 -17.40 6.84
CA TYR A 118 -6.44 -17.01 7.05
C TYR A 118 -7.38 -18.07 6.50
N THR A 119 -8.46 -18.35 7.22
CA THR A 119 -9.58 -19.16 6.76
C THR A 119 -10.91 -18.46 7.02
N LEU A 120 -11.91 -18.78 6.20
CA LEU A 120 -13.29 -18.34 6.44
C LEU A 120 -13.98 -19.33 7.38
N VAL A 121 -14.62 -18.79 8.41
CA VAL A 121 -15.56 -19.53 9.24
C VAL A 121 -16.94 -19.32 8.65
N THR A 122 -17.54 -20.42 8.18
CA THR A 122 -18.98 -20.43 7.91
C THR A 122 -19.69 -20.56 9.25
N PRO A 123 -20.72 -19.74 9.54
CA PRO A 123 -21.55 -19.97 10.70
C PRO A 123 -22.11 -21.40 10.61
N SER A 124 -21.71 -22.26 11.54
CA SER A 124 -22.32 -23.59 11.69
C SER A 124 -23.81 -23.38 11.90
N GLU A 125 -24.66 -23.94 11.03
CA GLU A 125 -26.09 -24.05 11.30
C GLU A 125 -26.25 -24.68 12.70
N SER A 126 -26.69 -23.90 13.68
CA SER A 126 -27.08 -24.45 14.97
C SER A 126 -28.39 -25.20 14.74
N PRO A 127 -28.50 -26.50 15.06
CA PRO A 127 -29.77 -27.18 14.98
C PRO A 127 -30.67 -26.67 16.12
N THR A 128 -31.91 -26.31 15.77
CA THR A 128 -33.08 -26.12 16.65
C THR A 128 -33.26 -24.77 17.38
N GLY A 129 -34.11 -23.92 16.80
CA GLY A 129 -34.90 -22.87 17.46
C GLY A 129 -36.07 -22.49 16.54
N PRO A 130 -37.31 -22.30 17.04
CA PRO A 130 -38.49 -22.26 16.19
C PRO A 130 -38.52 -21.00 15.32
N GLU A 131 -38.94 -21.18 14.08
CA GLU A 131 -39.10 -20.15 13.06
C GLU A 131 -39.92 -18.98 13.58
N SER A 132 -39.37 -17.77 13.46
CA SER A 132 -40.13 -16.52 13.52
C SER A 132 -40.02 -15.82 12.18
N GLU A 133 -41.18 -15.43 11.66
CA GLU A 133 -41.38 -14.91 10.31
C GLU A 133 -40.79 -13.51 10.09
N SER A 134 -40.18 -13.34 8.92
CA SER A 134 -40.00 -12.12 8.11
C SER A 134 -39.27 -10.90 8.69
N ASP A 135 -38.07 -10.65 8.18
CA ASP A 135 -37.68 -9.32 7.68
C ASP A 135 -36.74 -9.46 6.46
N ASP A 136 -37.08 -8.78 5.36
CA ASP A 136 -36.57 -9.02 4.00
C ASP A 136 -35.29 -8.22 3.69
N THR A 137 -34.36 -8.17 4.66
CA THR A 137 -33.03 -7.55 4.51
C THR A 137 -31.91 -8.51 4.90
N ASN A 138 -32.01 -9.77 4.46
CA ASN A 138 -30.97 -10.79 4.65
C ASN A 138 -29.71 -10.47 3.84
N LEU A 139 -28.92 -9.50 4.31
CA LEU A 139 -27.50 -9.46 3.97
C LEU A 139 -26.87 -10.65 4.69
N PRO A 140 -26.25 -11.62 3.98
CA PRO A 140 -25.69 -12.80 4.63
C PRO A 140 -24.72 -12.39 5.73
N THR A 141 -24.83 -13.02 6.91
CA THR A 141 -23.94 -12.78 8.04
C THR A 141 -22.50 -12.88 7.52
N PRO A 142 -21.67 -11.83 7.69
CA PRO A 142 -20.35 -11.82 7.11
C PRO A 142 -19.54 -12.98 7.69
N ALA A 143 -19.05 -13.86 6.81
CA ALA A 143 -18.14 -14.93 7.20
C ALA A 143 -16.95 -14.31 7.96
N ALA A 144 -16.75 -14.76 9.19
CA ALA A 144 -15.67 -14.27 10.03
C ALA A 144 -14.35 -14.92 9.60
N LEU A 145 -13.25 -14.18 9.74
CA LEU A 145 -11.92 -14.70 9.48
C LEU A 145 -11.28 -15.24 10.75
N GLU A 146 -10.61 -16.38 10.63
CA GLU A 146 -9.78 -16.96 11.67
C GLU A 146 -8.38 -17.28 11.16
N LEU A 147 -7.43 -17.37 12.09
CA LEU A 147 -6.07 -17.81 11.81
C LEU A 147 -5.91 -19.29 12.18
N VAL A 148 -5.56 -20.09 11.17
CA VAL A 148 -5.24 -21.51 11.31
C VAL A 148 -3.75 -21.75 11.12
N CYS A 149 -3.21 -22.73 11.84
CA CYS A 149 -1.79 -23.06 11.75
C CYS A 149 -1.43 -23.48 10.32
N LEU A 150 -0.38 -22.87 9.78
CA LEU A 150 0.18 -23.23 8.50
C LEU A 150 0.98 -24.52 8.64
N THR A 151 0.70 -25.50 7.78
CA THR A 151 1.58 -26.65 7.55
C THR A 151 2.35 -26.42 6.24
N PRO A 152 3.68 -26.28 6.28
CA PRO A 152 4.49 -26.08 5.08
C PRO A 152 4.26 -27.20 4.07
N ASP A 153 4.23 -26.86 2.79
CA ASP A 153 4.07 -27.79 1.65
C ASP A 153 2.73 -28.55 1.59
N ALA A 154 1.83 -28.33 2.55
CA ALA A 154 0.50 -28.93 2.59
C ALA A 154 -0.62 -27.88 2.54
N THR A 155 -0.38 -26.67 3.03
CA THR A 155 -1.39 -25.60 3.08
C THR A 155 -1.57 -24.99 1.68
N PRO A 156 -2.79 -25.02 1.09
CA PRO A 156 -3.03 -24.43 -0.22
C PRO A 156 -2.74 -22.93 -0.23
N ALA A 157 -2.09 -22.49 -1.30
CA ALA A 157 -1.81 -21.10 -1.61
C ALA A 157 -2.53 -20.64 -2.88
N THR A 158 -3.55 -21.35 -3.33
CA THR A 158 -4.38 -20.97 -4.49
C THR A 158 -5.66 -20.26 -4.08
N THR A 159 -5.94 -20.08 -2.80
CA THR A 159 -7.21 -19.52 -2.34
C THR A 159 -6.98 -18.14 -1.74
N THR A 160 -7.79 -17.16 -2.15
CA THR A 160 -7.80 -15.85 -1.49
C THR A 160 -8.35 -15.99 -0.07
N VAL A 161 -8.14 -14.97 0.77
CA VAL A 161 -8.69 -14.96 2.13
C VAL A 161 -10.22 -15.03 2.15
N THR A 162 -10.88 -14.65 1.06
CA THR A 162 -12.34 -14.74 0.90
C THR A 162 -12.82 -16.02 0.21
N GLY A 163 -11.95 -17.02 0.02
CA GLY A 163 -12.34 -18.34 -0.47
C GLY A 163 -12.35 -18.52 -2.00
N GLU A 164 -11.99 -17.49 -2.76
CA GLU A 164 -11.92 -17.58 -4.22
C GLU A 164 -10.66 -18.34 -4.63
N THR A 165 -10.80 -19.31 -5.53
CA THR A 165 -9.68 -20.16 -5.95
C THR A 165 -9.08 -19.67 -7.26
N ILE A 166 -7.79 -19.37 -7.24
CA ILE A 166 -6.95 -19.14 -8.41
C ILE A 166 -6.94 -20.43 -9.24
N PRO A 167 -7.30 -20.37 -10.53
CA PRO A 167 -7.34 -21.55 -11.39
C PRO A 167 -5.99 -22.27 -11.46
N ALA A 168 -6.03 -23.60 -11.42
CA ALA A 168 -4.84 -24.45 -11.47
C ALA A 168 -3.97 -24.22 -12.73
N TRP A 169 -4.58 -23.91 -13.87
CA TRP A 169 -3.85 -23.62 -15.11
C TRP A 169 -2.95 -22.37 -14.99
N TYR A 170 -3.34 -21.41 -14.14
CA TYR A 170 -2.59 -20.19 -13.91
C TYR A 170 -1.40 -20.39 -12.96
N ALA A 171 -1.46 -21.40 -12.07
CA ALA A 171 -0.46 -21.62 -11.05
C ALA A 171 0.98 -21.78 -11.59
N ALA A 172 1.15 -22.50 -12.71
CA ALA A 172 2.45 -22.70 -13.35
C ALA A 172 3.00 -21.42 -13.99
N GLN A 173 2.14 -20.65 -14.68
CA GLN A 173 2.53 -19.36 -15.26
C GLN A 173 2.88 -18.34 -14.17
N ALA A 174 2.10 -18.33 -13.08
CA ALA A 174 2.32 -17.44 -11.96
C ALA A 174 3.64 -17.74 -11.24
N ALA A 175 4.08 -19.00 -11.16
CA ALA A 175 5.37 -19.35 -10.58
C ALA A 175 6.54 -18.72 -11.35
N GLN A 176 6.50 -18.74 -12.69
CA GLN A 176 7.50 -18.07 -13.51
C GLN A 176 7.49 -16.55 -13.28
N LEU A 177 6.30 -15.93 -13.29
CA LEU A 177 6.16 -14.49 -13.05
C LEU A 177 6.68 -14.08 -11.67
N ARG A 178 6.37 -14.83 -10.61
CA ARG A 178 6.85 -14.56 -9.24
C ARG A 178 8.37 -14.55 -9.11
N SER A 179 9.06 -15.37 -9.90
CA SER A 179 10.53 -15.43 -9.91
C SER A 179 11.19 -14.22 -10.59
N LEU A 180 10.42 -13.44 -11.35
CA LEU A 180 10.93 -12.23 -11.99
C LEU A 180 11.10 -11.10 -10.96
N PRO A 181 12.03 -10.16 -11.22
CA PRO A 181 12.10 -8.88 -10.54
C PRO A 181 10.77 -8.11 -10.57
N PHE A 182 10.57 -7.27 -9.55
CA PHE A 182 9.39 -6.44 -9.39
C PHE A 182 9.00 -5.63 -10.64
N SER A 183 9.97 -4.96 -11.26
CA SER A 183 9.79 -4.15 -12.47
C SER A 183 9.14 -4.92 -13.62
N LEU A 184 9.59 -6.16 -13.87
CA LEU A 184 9.06 -7.01 -14.94
C LEU A 184 7.67 -7.54 -14.58
N LYS A 185 7.44 -7.87 -13.30
CA LYS A 185 6.08 -8.21 -12.82
C LYS A 185 5.13 -7.03 -12.99
N TYR A 186 5.58 -5.82 -12.68
CA TYR A 186 4.79 -4.61 -12.83
C TYR A 186 4.52 -4.28 -14.31
N ALA A 187 5.52 -4.42 -15.19
CA ALA A 187 5.35 -4.27 -16.63
C ALA A 187 4.30 -5.25 -17.18
N TRP A 188 4.42 -6.53 -16.80
CA TRP A 188 3.42 -7.55 -17.14
C TRP A 188 2.01 -7.16 -16.66
N MET A 189 1.87 -6.70 -15.41
CA MET A 189 0.58 -6.29 -14.86
C MET A 189 -0.04 -5.14 -15.67
N LEU A 190 0.77 -4.14 -16.02
CA LEU A 190 0.33 -3.01 -16.85
C LEU A 190 -0.11 -3.44 -18.25
N GLU A 191 0.57 -4.41 -18.86
CA GLU A 191 0.16 -5.00 -20.15
C GLU A 191 -1.18 -5.73 -20.04
N GLN A 192 -1.37 -6.57 -19.01
CA GLN A 192 -2.64 -7.27 -18.78
C GLN A 192 -3.79 -6.28 -18.57
N MET A 193 -3.55 -5.22 -17.78
CA MET A 193 -4.54 -4.19 -17.53
C MET A 193 -4.90 -3.43 -18.80
N ALA A 194 -3.90 -3.02 -19.60
CA ALA A 194 -4.14 -2.29 -20.84
C ALA A 194 -4.94 -3.11 -21.88
N ALA A 195 -4.83 -4.45 -21.84
CA ALA A 195 -5.61 -5.34 -22.68
C ALA A 195 -7.03 -5.59 -22.16
N SER A 196 -7.24 -5.48 -20.83
CA SER A 196 -8.49 -5.88 -20.16
C SER A 196 -9.42 -4.72 -19.85
N TYR A 197 -8.90 -3.49 -19.74
CA TYR A 197 -9.65 -2.32 -19.29
C TYR A 197 -9.58 -1.19 -20.34
N ASP A 198 -10.58 -1.12 -21.22
CA ASP A 198 -10.70 -0.09 -22.27
C ASP A 198 -11.83 0.93 -22.03
N SER A 199 -12.76 0.59 -21.15
CA SER A 199 -13.93 1.40 -20.82
C SER A 199 -13.64 2.44 -19.73
N ARG A 200 -14.48 3.48 -19.68
CA ARG A 200 -14.41 4.55 -18.68
C ARG A 200 -15.77 4.75 -18.02
N SER A 201 -15.79 4.84 -16.70
CA SER A 201 -16.99 5.19 -15.92
C SER A 201 -16.70 6.42 -15.09
N GLY A 202 -17.67 7.32 -14.95
CA GLY A 202 -17.47 8.56 -14.24
C GLY A 202 -18.56 8.88 -13.25
N PHE A 203 -18.18 9.59 -12.19
CA PHE A 203 -19.11 10.08 -11.17
C PHE A 203 -18.72 11.49 -10.73
N THR A 204 -19.68 12.16 -10.09
CA THR A 204 -19.54 13.53 -9.59
C THR A 204 -19.62 13.54 -8.08
N VAL A 205 -18.70 14.24 -7.40
CA VAL A 205 -18.69 14.39 -5.94
C VAL A 205 -18.57 15.84 -5.54
N ALA A 206 -19.16 16.21 -4.40
CA ALA A 206 -18.96 17.52 -3.80
C ALA A 206 -17.76 17.49 -2.83
N ARG A 207 -16.94 18.54 -2.84
CA ARG A 207 -15.70 18.63 -2.05
C ARG A 207 -15.93 18.55 -0.55
N ASP A 208 -17.00 19.17 -0.07
CA ASP A 208 -17.46 19.18 1.32
C ASP A 208 -18.03 17.84 1.80
N HIS A 209 -18.35 16.93 0.88
CA HIS A 209 -18.91 15.61 1.17
C HIS A 209 -18.10 14.49 0.49
N VAL A 210 -16.80 14.72 0.29
CA VAL A 210 -15.92 13.82 -0.47
C VAL A 210 -15.88 12.41 0.13
N LEU A 211 -15.88 12.28 1.46
CA LEU A 211 -15.82 10.97 2.12
C LEU A 211 -17.13 10.20 1.94
N GLU A 212 -18.25 10.76 2.37
CA GLU A 212 -19.54 10.08 2.39
C GLU A 212 -20.03 9.75 1.00
N GLN A 213 -19.95 10.71 0.06
CA GLN A 213 -20.42 10.50 -1.31
C GLN A 213 -19.54 9.47 -2.02
N SER A 214 -18.22 9.57 -1.91
CA SER A 214 -17.32 8.63 -2.61
C SER A 214 -17.47 7.19 -2.12
N LEU A 215 -17.55 6.98 -0.80
CA LEU A 215 -17.75 5.62 -0.27
C LEU A 215 -19.13 5.06 -0.65
N ALA A 216 -20.18 5.89 -0.67
CA ALA A 216 -21.50 5.49 -1.13
C ALA A 216 -21.48 5.10 -2.62
N PHE A 217 -20.83 5.90 -3.48
CA PHE A 217 -20.68 5.60 -4.89
C PHE A 217 -19.92 4.28 -5.11
N LEU A 218 -18.76 4.10 -4.49
CA LEU A 218 -17.96 2.88 -4.61
C LEU A 218 -18.74 1.62 -4.22
N MET A 219 -19.62 1.72 -3.21
CA MET A 219 -20.50 0.61 -2.82
C MET A 219 -21.59 0.30 -3.84
N GLN A 220 -22.13 1.33 -4.50
CA GLN A 220 -23.24 1.19 -5.44
C GLN A 220 -22.80 0.85 -6.88
N LEU A 221 -21.53 1.07 -7.22
CA LEU A 221 -21.00 0.78 -8.55
C LEU A 221 -21.21 -0.70 -8.91
N PRO A 222 -21.82 -0.99 -10.07
CA PRO A 222 -21.97 -2.35 -10.55
C PRO A 222 -20.61 -2.92 -10.98
N PRO A 223 -20.42 -4.25 -10.97
CA PRO A 223 -19.15 -4.90 -11.33
C PRO A 223 -18.57 -4.45 -12.68
N THR A 224 -19.43 -4.20 -13.68
CA THR A 224 -19.00 -3.72 -15.01
C THR A 224 -18.31 -2.36 -14.96
N GLU A 225 -18.75 -1.47 -14.07
CA GLU A 225 -18.15 -0.15 -13.91
C GLU A 225 -16.94 -0.19 -12.96
N LEU A 226 -16.92 -1.11 -12.00
CA LEU A 226 -15.74 -1.38 -11.18
C LEU A 226 -14.56 -1.83 -12.03
N CYS A 227 -14.82 -2.64 -13.05
CA CYS A 227 -13.84 -3.09 -14.05
C CYS A 227 -13.64 -2.07 -15.19
N SER A 228 -13.66 -0.77 -14.90
CA SER A 228 -13.41 0.30 -15.88
C SER A 228 -12.54 1.38 -15.29
N THR A 229 -11.92 2.23 -16.11
CA THR A 229 -11.13 3.36 -15.61
C THR A 229 -12.06 4.46 -15.07
N THR A 230 -11.72 5.05 -13.92
CA THR A 230 -12.55 6.10 -13.30
C THR A 230 -12.36 7.44 -13.99
N ARG A 231 -13.41 8.25 -14.01
CA ARG A 231 -13.34 9.70 -14.23
C ARG A 231 -14.11 10.43 -13.12
N VAL A 232 -13.43 11.28 -12.37
CA VAL A 232 -14.06 12.06 -11.29
C VAL A 232 -14.34 13.47 -11.76
N THR A 233 -15.49 14.02 -11.36
CA THR A 233 -15.84 15.43 -11.53
C THR A 233 -16.21 16.04 -10.18
N MET A 234 -15.74 17.24 -9.88
CA MET A 234 -16.14 17.97 -8.67
C MET A 234 -17.39 18.79 -8.94
N ALA A 235 -18.42 18.65 -8.10
CA ALA A 235 -19.68 19.36 -8.25
C ALA A 235 -19.50 20.87 -8.06
N GLY A 236 -19.97 21.67 -9.01
CA GLY A 236 -19.90 23.13 -8.93
C GLY A 236 -18.53 23.74 -9.23
N GLU A 237 -17.54 22.93 -9.60
CA GLU A 237 -16.22 23.37 -10.05
C GLU A 237 -16.14 23.24 -11.58
N ASP A 238 -15.68 24.30 -12.27
CA ASP A 238 -15.46 24.26 -13.71
C ASP A 238 -14.30 23.30 -14.01
N ALA A 239 -14.64 22.07 -14.41
CA ALA A 239 -13.69 21.00 -14.66
C ALA A 239 -12.96 21.17 -16.02
N LEU A 240 -12.18 22.26 -16.15
CA LEU A 240 -11.20 22.40 -17.24
C LEU A 240 -10.07 21.35 -17.12
N ASP A 241 -9.82 20.84 -15.90
CA ASP A 241 -8.73 19.91 -15.55
C ASP A 241 -9.27 18.54 -15.08
N ALA A 242 -9.79 17.71 -16.01
CA ALA A 242 -10.36 16.40 -15.67
C ALA A 242 -9.36 15.39 -15.07
N GLY A 243 -8.05 15.66 -15.17
CA GLY A 243 -6.97 14.78 -14.73
C GLY A 243 -6.45 15.01 -13.34
N GLY A 244 -6.11 16.26 -13.05
CA GLY A 244 -5.72 16.70 -11.71
C GLY A 244 -6.80 16.38 -10.70
N VAL A 245 -8.07 16.60 -11.07
CA VAL A 245 -9.23 16.30 -10.24
C VAL A 245 -9.30 14.83 -9.81
N GLN A 246 -9.02 13.88 -10.71
CA GLN A 246 -9.05 12.45 -10.35
C GLN A 246 -7.92 12.08 -9.37
N ARG A 247 -6.69 12.57 -9.59
CA ARG A 247 -5.56 12.27 -8.69
C ARG A 247 -5.74 12.93 -7.33
N GLU A 248 -6.23 14.15 -7.34
CA GLU A 248 -6.59 14.89 -6.14
C GLU A 248 -7.65 14.11 -5.36
N TRP A 249 -8.72 13.66 -6.03
CA TRP A 249 -9.78 12.89 -5.39
C TRP A 249 -9.24 11.67 -4.65
N TYR A 250 -8.35 10.88 -5.26
CA TYR A 250 -7.69 9.75 -4.59
C TYR A 250 -6.88 10.19 -3.36
N THR A 251 -6.12 11.28 -3.47
CA THR A 251 -5.30 11.81 -2.38
C THR A 251 -6.17 12.29 -1.22
N VAL A 252 -7.17 13.13 -1.50
CA VAL A 252 -8.07 13.73 -0.52
C VAL A 252 -8.93 12.65 0.15
N LEU A 253 -9.49 11.72 -0.63
CA LEU A 253 -10.28 10.62 -0.09
C LEU A 253 -9.44 9.70 0.80
N ALA A 254 -8.20 9.38 0.41
CA ALA A 254 -7.29 8.59 1.24
C ALA A 254 -7.03 9.24 2.59
N HIS A 255 -6.80 10.56 2.62
CA HIS A 255 -6.65 11.31 3.88
C HIS A 255 -7.94 11.30 4.71
N ALA A 256 -9.10 11.55 4.08
CA ALA A 256 -10.39 11.53 4.78
C ALA A 256 -10.75 10.15 5.36
N ILE A 257 -10.34 9.05 4.71
CA ILE A 257 -10.53 7.68 5.22
C ILE A 257 -9.66 7.41 6.46
N LEU A 258 -8.44 7.95 6.48
CA LEU A 258 -7.47 7.75 7.57
C LEU A 258 -7.67 8.71 8.74
N ASP A 259 -8.47 9.76 8.56
CA ASP A 259 -8.82 10.70 9.62
C ASP A 259 -9.59 10.00 10.76
N GLU A 260 -9.26 10.38 12.00
CA GLU A 260 -9.86 9.78 13.20
C GLU A 260 -11.39 9.96 13.23
N SER A 261 -11.92 11.04 12.66
CA SER A 261 -13.36 11.30 12.58
C SER A 261 -14.12 10.29 11.73
N ALA A 262 -13.46 9.65 10.75
CA ALA A 262 -14.07 8.62 9.92
C ALA A 262 -14.33 7.31 10.69
N LYS A 263 -13.59 7.05 11.77
CA LYS A 263 -13.66 5.84 12.60
C LYS A 263 -13.53 4.53 11.81
N LEU A 264 -12.80 4.57 10.69
CA LEU A 264 -12.54 3.40 9.82
C LEU A 264 -11.16 2.80 10.06
N PHE A 265 -10.17 3.65 10.32
CA PHE A 265 -8.79 3.29 10.61
C PHE A 265 -8.32 3.94 11.92
N VAL A 266 -7.25 3.41 12.48
CA VAL A 266 -6.57 3.94 13.66
C VAL A 266 -5.06 3.87 13.43
N ALA A 267 -4.33 4.89 13.89
CA ALA A 267 -2.88 4.85 13.89
C ALA A 267 -2.37 3.77 14.87
N THR A 268 -1.37 3.02 14.44
CA THR A 268 -0.64 2.09 15.30
C THR A 268 0.32 2.86 16.22
N ASN A 269 1.02 2.16 17.12
CA ASN A 269 2.04 2.78 17.96
C ASN A 269 3.22 3.35 17.15
N THR A 270 3.35 2.98 15.88
CA THR A 270 4.26 3.61 14.92
C THR A 270 3.55 4.77 14.24
N THR A 271 4.10 5.98 14.39
CA THR A 271 3.54 7.20 13.82
C THR A 271 3.21 7.01 12.34
N ASP A 272 1.98 7.39 11.98
CA ASP A 272 1.46 7.37 10.61
C ASP A 272 1.41 6.01 9.90
N VAL A 273 1.43 4.89 10.63
CA VAL A 273 1.07 3.56 10.10
C VAL A 273 -0.32 3.21 10.61
N TYR A 274 -1.22 2.83 9.73
CA TYR A 274 -2.65 2.67 10.03
C TYR A 274 -3.12 1.22 9.95
N MET A 275 -3.95 0.83 10.91
CA MET A 275 -4.70 -0.42 10.93
C MET A 275 -6.20 -0.12 10.91
N LEU A 276 -7.04 -1.10 10.58
CA LEU A 276 -8.50 -0.96 10.66
C LEU A 276 -8.94 -0.58 12.07
N HIS A 277 -10.00 0.19 12.25
CA HIS A 277 -10.48 0.54 13.57
C HIS A 277 -11.19 -0.68 14.22
N PRO A 278 -10.82 -1.10 15.45
CA PRO A 278 -11.36 -2.33 16.05
C PRO A 278 -12.87 -2.22 16.33
N GLY A 279 -13.37 -1.03 16.61
CA GLY A 279 -14.80 -0.77 16.81
C GLY A 279 -15.63 -0.60 15.52
N ALA A 280 -15.02 -0.70 14.33
CA ALA A 280 -15.72 -0.53 13.05
C ALA A 280 -16.49 -1.79 12.61
N THR A 281 -17.35 -2.31 13.50
CA THR A 281 -18.07 -3.60 13.33
C THR A 281 -19.54 -3.43 12.95
N SER A 282 -20.09 -2.21 13.01
CA SER A 282 -21.48 -1.97 12.57
C SER A 282 -21.65 -2.27 11.07
N PRO A 283 -22.84 -2.70 10.61
CA PRO A 283 -23.08 -2.99 9.18
C PRO A 283 -22.70 -1.84 8.25
N ASN A 284 -22.95 -0.59 8.66
CA ASN A 284 -22.56 0.60 7.91
C ASN A 284 -21.03 0.78 7.85
N ALA A 285 -20.33 0.60 8.97
CA ALA A 285 -18.87 0.68 9.00
C ALA A 285 -18.23 -0.42 8.14
N LEU A 286 -18.74 -1.66 8.24
CA LEU A 286 -18.32 -2.79 7.41
C LEU A 286 -18.59 -2.59 5.92
N ALA A 287 -19.68 -1.90 5.55
CA ALA A 287 -19.93 -1.50 4.17
C ALA A 287 -18.93 -0.44 3.71
N LYS A 288 -18.65 0.57 4.53
CA LYS A 288 -17.61 1.58 4.22
C LYS A 288 -16.24 0.94 4.02
N ILE A 289 -15.85 -0.02 4.87
CA ILE A 289 -14.59 -0.76 4.73
C ILE A 289 -14.55 -1.60 3.44
N GLU A 290 -15.66 -2.21 3.03
CA GLU A 290 -15.75 -2.86 1.71
C GLU A 290 -15.54 -1.85 0.57
N ALA A 291 -16.12 -0.64 0.66
CA ALA A 291 -15.88 0.43 -0.30
C ALA A 291 -14.41 0.87 -0.34
N VAL A 292 -13.73 0.93 0.81
CA VAL A 292 -12.28 1.17 0.84
C VAL A 292 -11.54 0.05 0.11
N GLY A 293 -11.94 -1.22 0.28
CA GLY A 293 -11.40 -2.34 -0.49
C GLY A 293 -11.55 -2.12 -2.01
N ARG A 294 -12.74 -1.68 -2.46
CA ARG A 294 -12.98 -1.34 -3.87
C ARG A 294 -12.11 -0.16 -4.33
N LEU A 295 -11.92 0.86 -3.49
CA LEU A 295 -11.03 1.99 -3.78
C LEU A 295 -9.60 1.51 -4.04
N LEU A 296 -9.06 0.62 -3.21
CA LEU A 296 -7.72 0.04 -3.40
C LEU A 296 -7.63 -0.67 -4.77
N GLY A 297 -8.65 -1.44 -5.14
CA GLY A 297 -8.69 -2.10 -6.44
C GLY A 297 -8.78 -1.13 -7.62
N LYS A 298 -9.62 -0.10 -7.50
CA LYS A 298 -9.77 0.95 -8.52
C LYS A 298 -8.51 1.78 -8.69
N ALA A 299 -7.76 2.04 -7.61
CA ALA A 299 -6.50 2.75 -7.67
C ALA A 299 -5.49 2.01 -8.58
N ILE A 300 -5.43 0.68 -8.47
CA ILE A 300 -4.60 -0.14 -9.36
C ILE A 300 -5.09 -0.02 -10.81
N ILE A 301 -6.39 -0.22 -11.09
CA ILE A 301 -6.94 -0.08 -12.46
C ILE A 301 -6.62 1.29 -13.07
N ASP A 302 -6.77 2.35 -12.28
CA ASP A 302 -6.57 3.73 -12.72
C ASP A 302 -5.08 4.15 -12.74
N GLY A 303 -4.17 3.26 -12.32
CA GLY A 303 -2.75 3.53 -12.21
C GLY A 303 -2.41 4.68 -11.25
N GLN A 304 -3.20 4.80 -10.17
CA GLN A 304 -3.06 5.79 -9.11
C GLN A 304 -2.43 5.16 -7.87
N VAL A 305 -1.58 5.93 -7.21
CA VAL A 305 -0.96 5.56 -5.94
C VAL A 305 -1.61 6.35 -4.81
N LEU A 306 -1.78 5.70 -3.67
CA LEU A 306 -2.50 6.26 -2.53
C LEU A 306 -1.52 6.71 -1.44
N PRO A 307 -1.72 7.88 -0.81
CA PRO A 307 -0.91 8.32 0.33
C PRO A 307 -1.27 7.56 1.63
N MET A 308 -1.61 6.27 1.54
CA MET A 308 -1.99 5.44 2.69
C MET A 308 -0.81 4.59 3.16
N ARG A 309 -0.36 4.79 4.40
CA ARG A 309 0.62 3.90 5.04
C ARG A 309 -0.09 2.84 5.86
N LEU A 310 -0.50 1.76 5.20
CA LEU A 310 -1.19 0.65 5.84
C LEU A 310 -0.20 -0.26 6.58
N CYS A 311 -0.65 -0.86 7.68
CA CYS A 311 0.14 -1.83 8.42
C CYS A 311 0.38 -3.09 7.59
N VAL A 312 1.58 -3.69 7.71
CA VAL A 312 2.02 -4.89 6.95
C VAL A 312 0.99 -6.04 6.95
N PRO A 313 0.33 -6.39 8.08
CA PRO A 313 -0.67 -7.45 8.09
C PRO A 313 -1.85 -7.23 7.13
N LEU A 314 -2.18 -5.99 6.77
CA LEU A 314 -3.24 -5.72 5.78
C LEU A 314 -2.82 -6.14 4.37
N PHE A 315 -1.58 -5.86 3.96
CA PHE A 315 -1.06 -6.33 2.66
C PHE A 315 -0.92 -7.86 2.62
N LYS A 316 -0.50 -8.45 3.74
CA LYS A 316 -0.49 -9.92 3.87
C LYS A 316 -1.89 -10.50 3.78
N ALA A 317 -2.89 -9.91 4.42
CA ALA A 317 -4.28 -10.34 4.33
C ALA A 317 -4.85 -10.19 2.92
N LEU A 318 -4.53 -9.11 2.20
CA LEU A 318 -4.92 -8.97 0.79
C LEU A 318 -4.40 -10.12 -0.06
N LEU A 319 -3.17 -10.59 0.18
CA LEU A 319 -2.59 -11.72 -0.53
C LEU A 319 -2.96 -13.08 0.08
N GLY A 320 -3.46 -13.15 1.30
CA GLY A 320 -3.50 -14.40 2.09
C GLY A 320 -2.10 -14.96 2.41
N ALA A 321 -1.10 -14.08 2.49
CA ALA A 321 0.26 -14.44 2.85
C ALA A 321 0.37 -14.86 4.33
N PRO A 322 1.29 -15.77 4.68
CA PRO A 322 1.43 -16.23 6.06
C PRO A 322 1.83 -15.13 7.05
N VAL A 323 1.29 -15.23 8.26
CA VAL A 323 1.57 -14.34 9.39
C VAL A 323 2.14 -15.12 10.58
N SER A 324 2.83 -14.44 11.49
CA SER A 324 3.38 -15.02 12.72
C SER A 324 3.34 -14.02 13.88
N VAL A 325 3.88 -14.41 15.04
CA VAL A 325 4.06 -13.51 16.18
C VAL A 325 4.82 -12.23 15.83
N ARG A 326 5.72 -12.28 14.84
CA ARG A 326 6.45 -11.09 14.37
C ARG A 326 5.52 -10.02 13.81
N ASP A 327 4.39 -10.40 13.22
CA ASP A 327 3.45 -9.44 12.65
C ASP A 327 2.82 -8.52 13.71
N VAL A 328 2.80 -8.93 14.98
CA VAL A 328 2.38 -8.09 16.11
C VAL A 328 3.30 -6.85 16.24
N SER A 329 4.59 -6.96 15.90
CA SER A 329 5.53 -5.84 16.05
C SER A 329 5.21 -4.65 15.15
N TYR A 330 4.53 -4.86 14.02
CA TYR A 330 4.09 -3.78 13.12
C TYR A 330 2.94 -2.96 13.69
N MET A 331 2.28 -3.47 14.73
CA MET A 331 1.10 -2.86 15.35
C MET A 331 1.48 -2.32 16.72
N ASP A 332 2.17 -3.14 17.51
CA ASP A 332 2.68 -2.80 18.83
C ASP A 332 3.96 -3.58 19.16
N GLU A 333 5.10 -2.88 19.05
CA GLU A 333 6.41 -3.44 19.37
C GLU A 333 6.56 -3.84 20.84
N THR A 334 5.88 -3.15 21.76
CA THR A 334 5.94 -3.45 23.20
C THR A 334 5.26 -4.78 23.47
N THR A 335 4.03 -4.95 22.96
CA THR A 335 3.28 -6.20 23.08
C THR A 335 4.05 -7.36 22.43
N TYR A 336 4.65 -7.15 21.27
CA TYR A 336 5.51 -8.16 20.63
C TYR A 336 6.68 -8.59 21.54
N LYS A 337 7.43 -7.64 22.12
CA LYS A 337 8.53 -7.94 23.04
C LYS A 337 8.05 -8.68 24.29
N SER A 338 6.88 -8.33 24.82
CA SER A 338 6.27 -9.04 25.95
C SER A 338 5.94 -10.49 25.60
N LEU A 339 5.38 -10.77 24.42
CA LEU A 339 5.10 -12.14 23.96
C LEU A 339 6.40 -12.93 23.77
N GLN A 340 7.44 -12.32 23.20
CA GLN A 340 8.76 -12.96 23.09
C GLN A 340 9.37 -13.27 24.46
N PHE A 341 9.18 -12.39 25.44
CA PHE A 341 9.66 -12.61 26.79
C PHE A 341 8.94 -13.81 27.44
N VAL A 342 7.61 -13.87 27.34
CA VAL A 342 6.83 -15.03 27.84
C VAL A 342 7.32 -16.31 27.17
N ASP A 343 7.54 -16.27 25.86
CA ASP A 343 7.99 -17.42 25.10
C ASP A 343 9.39 -17.92 25.52
N ALA A 344 10.35 -17.00 25.69
CA ALA A 344 11.72 -17.32 26.06
C ALA A 344 11.90 -17.70 27.54
N THR A 345 10.99 -17.30 28.42
CA THR A 345 11.14 -17.50 29.87
C THR A 345 10.80 -18.93 30.30
N GLU A 346 11.67 -19.59 31.07
CA GLU A 346 11.45 -20.98 31.52
C GLU A 346 10.26 -21.12 32.46
N THR A 347 10.08 -20.21 33.42
CA THR A 347 8.99 -20.18 34.42
C THR A 347 8.19 -18.87 34.34
N VAL A 348 6.90 -18.98 34.05
CA VAL A 348 6.02 -17.83 33.74
C VAL A 348 4.90 -17.64 34.75
N GLU A 349 4.76 -18.55 35.72
CA GLU A 349 3.69 -18.53 36.73
C GLU A 349 3.71 -17.26 37.59
N ALA A 350 4.91 -16.71 37.83
CA ALA A 350 5.09 -15.46 38.57
C ALA A 350 4.51 -14.23 37.85
N LEU A 351 4.24 -14.33 36.54
CA LEU A 351 3.58 -13.27 35.78
C LEU A 351 2.08 -13.21 36.04
N ALA A 352 1.49 -14.24 36.66
CA ALA A 352 0.07 -14.34 37.00
C ALA A 352 -0.85 -14.00 35.81
N LEU A 353 -0.47 -14.50 34.63
CA LEU A 353 -1.27 -14.36 33.41
C LEU A 353 -2.35 -15.46 33.36
N ASP A 354 -3.48 -15.14 32.75
CA ASP A 354 -4.51 -16.09 32.35
C ASP A 354 -4.75 -15.98 30.84
N PHE A 355 -5.63 -16.81 30.27
CA PHE A 355 -5.97 -16.74 28.84
C PHE A 355 -7.06 -15.69 28.56
N SER A 356 -6.85 -14.46 29.00
CA SER A 356 -7.76 -13.34 28.73
C SER A 356 -7.02 -12.08 28.30
N VAL A 357 -7.75 -11.14 27.70
CA VAL A 357 -7.21 -9.86 27.25
C VAL A 357 -8.19 -8.73 27.53
N LEU A 358 -7.64 -7.59 27.95
CA LEU A 358 -8.42 -6.37 28.12
C LEU A 358 -8.63 -5.69 26.77
N VAL A 359 -9.89 -5.49 26.38
CA VAL A 359 -10.28 -4.88 25.10
C VAL A 359 -11.00 -3.56 25.36
N PRO A 360 -10.66 -2.47 24.66
CA PRO A 360 -11.41 -1.23 24.75
C PRO A 360 -12.83 -1.40 24.21
N THR A 361 -13.82 -0.90 24.95
CA THR A 361 -15.22 -0.86 24.51
C THR A 361 -15.50 0.45 23.76
N ILE A 362 -16.58 0.45 22.97
CA ILE A 362 -16.99 1.60 22.16
C ILE A 362 -17.31 2.83 23.02
N ASP A 363 -17.75 2.61 24.27
CA ASP A 363 -18.12 3.67 25.22
C ASP A 363 -16.93 4.23 26.03
N GLY A 364 -15.69 3.86 25.67
CA GLY A 364 -14.47 4.30 26.35
C GLY A 364 -14.15 3.54 27.64
N GLY A 365 -14.80 2.40 27.87
CA GLY A 365 -14.49 1.48 28.95
C GLY A 365 -13.56 0.35 28.50
N HIS A 366 -13.41 -0.66 29.36
CA HIS A 366 -12.68 -1.88 29.04
C HIS A 366 -13.48 -3.12 29.42
N GLU A 367 -13.41 -4.14 28.58
CA GLU A 367 -13.99 -5.46 28.82
C GLU A 367 -12.87 -6.50 28.82
N VAL A 368 -13.02 -7.58 29.60
CA VAL A 368 -12.09 -8.71 29.58
C VAL A 368 -12.67 -9.80 28.68
N LEU A 369 -11.99 -10.06 27.57
CA LEU A 369 -12.33 -11.12 26.63
C LEU A 369 -11.52 -12.38 26.95
N ASP A 370 -12.20 -13.52 27.06
CA ASP A 370 -11.54 -14.82 27.13
C ASP A 370 -10.96 -15.19 25.74
N LEU A 371 -9.63 -15.41 25.66
CA LEU A 371 -8.93 -15.77 24.41
C LEU A 371 -9.22 -17.22 23.98
N ILE A 372 -9.56 -18.07 24.95
CA ILE A 372 -10.03 -19.45 24.78
C ILE A 372 -11.24 -19.65 25.69
N PRO A 373 -12.08 -20.67 25.48
CA PRO A 373 -13.23 -20.93 26.35
C PRO A 373 -12.83 -21.03 27.84
N ASN A 374 -13.47 -20.23 28.70
CA ASN A 374 -13.16 -20.09 30.13
C ASN A 374 -11.71 -19.65 30.43
N GLY A 375 -11.11 -18.84 29.56
CA GLY A 375 -9.70 -18.47 29.63
C GLY A 375 -9.25 -17.81 30.94
N ARG A 376 -10.09 -16.97 31.57
CA ARG A 376 -9.84 -16.40 32.91
C ARG A 376 -9.66 -17.41 34.05
N ALA A 377 -10.12 -18.65 33.86
CA ALA A 377 -9.98 -19.71 34.86
C ALA A 377 -8.75 -20.60 34.62
N ILE A 378 -7.94 -20.29 33.60
CA ILE A 378 -6.81 -21.09 33.16
C ILE A 378 -5.55 -20.24 33.30
N ASP A 379 -4.74 -20.54 34.31
CA ASP A 379 -3.46 -19.87 34.51
C ASP A 379 -2.46 -20.24 33.40
N VAL A 380 -1.64 -19.27 33.01
CA VAL A 380 -0.51 -19.49 32.13
C VAL A 380 0.65 -20.07 32.95
N THR A 381 1.12 -21.23 32.52
CA THR A 381 2.19 -22.03 33.12
C THR A 381 3.25 -22.32 32.06
N SER A 382 4.42 -22.78 32.47
CA SER A 382 5.47 -23.21 31.53
C SER A 382 5.01 -24.29 30.55
N ALA A 383 4.02 -25.10 30.93
CA ALA A 383 3.47 -26.17 30.10
C ALA A 383 2.52 -25.67 29.00
N ASN A 384 1.85 -24.53 29.20
CA ASN A 384 0.84 -24.02 28.26
C ASN A 384 1.16 -22.61 27.69
N LYS A 385 2.30 -22.00 28.06
CA LYS A 385 2.71 -20.66 27.59
C LYS A 385 2.71 -20.48 26.07
N GLN A 386 3.05 -21.53 25.32
CA GLN A 386 3.02 -21.52 23.86
C GLN A 386 1.59 -21.36 23.33
N ALA A 387 0.62 -22.07 23.92
CA ALA A 387 -0.79 -21.92 23.58
C ALA A 387 -1.32 -20.51 23.91
N TYR A 388 -0.82 -19.89 25.00
CA TYR A 388 -1.15 -18.50 25.34
C TYR A 388 -0.61 -17.51 24.29
N VAL A 389 0.67 -17.64 23.92
CA VAL A 389 1.28 -16.82 22.86
C VAL A 389 0.51 -16.99 21.54
N ASP A 390 0.19 -18.22 21.15
CA ASP A 390 -0.58 -18.53 19.96
C ASP A 390 -1.99 -17.90 20.01
N ALA A 391 -2.69 -17.97 21.15
CA ALA A 391 -4.01 -17.36 21.32
C ALA A 391 -3.95 -15.83 21.21
N MET A 392 -2.92 -15.21 21.81
CA MET A 392 -2.66 -13.78 21.69
C MET A 392 -2.37 -13.36 20.25
N VAL A 393 -1.54 -14.12 19.51
CA VAL A 393 -1.25 -13.84 18.09
C VAL A 393 -2.52 -13.91 17.26
N ARG A 394 -3.35 -14.95 17.44
CA ARG A 394 -4.64 -15.08 16.73
C ARG A 394 -5.54 -13.88 16.98
N HIS A 395 -5.67 -13.45 18.24
CA HIS A 395 -6.48 -12.30 18.61
C HIS A 395 -5.93 -10.98 18.03
N LEU A 396 -4.64 -10.72 18.22
CA LEU A 396 -4.00 -9.45 17.88
C LEU A 396 -3.86 -9.24 16.37
N VAL A 397 -3.50 -10.26 15.60
CA VAL A 397 -3.24 -10.13 14.15
C VAL A 397 -4.52 -10.18 13.33
N CYS A 398 -5.52 -10.97 13.76
CA CYS A 398 -6.75 -11.17 12.97
C CYS A 398 -8.03 -11.02 13.80
N GLY A 399 -8.14 -11.69 14.95
CA GLY A 399 -9.42 -11.88 15.67
C GLY A 399 -10.20 -10.59 15.91
N ARG A 400 -9.56 -9.53 16.42
CA ARG A 400 -10.21 -8.23 16.71
C ARG A 400 -10.55 -7.38 15.47
N TRP A 401 -10.19 -7.84 14.27
CA TRP A 401 -10.44 -7.18 12.99
C TRP A 401 -11.04 -8.12 11.94
N SER A 402 -11.48 -9.32 12.34
CA SER A 402 -11.81 -10.43 11.45
C SER A 402 -12.83 -10.04 10.39
N GLN A 403 -13.92 -9.37 10.80
CA GLN A 403 -14.96 -8.88 9.90
C GLN A 403 -14.43 -7.76 9.00
N GLN A 404 -13.71 -6.81 9.56
CA GLN A 404 -13.17 -5.65 8.84
C GLN A 404 -12.20 -6.08 7.74
N ILE A 405 -11.26 -6.97 8.05
CA ILE A 405 -10.32 -7.53 7.07
C ILE A 405 -11.10 -8.27 5.97
N GLY A 406 -12.06 -9.11 6.34
CA GLY A 406 -12.88 -9.84 5.36
C GLY A 406 -13.61 -8.91 4.38
N ARG A 407 -14.17 -7.80 4.88
CA ARG A 407 -14.86 -6.80 4.04
C ARG A 407 -13.89 -6.03 3.14
N LEU A 408 -12.72 -5.65 3.66
CA LEU A 408 -11.68 -4.98 2.89
C LEU A 408 -11.21 -5.86 1.73
N VAL A 409 -10.86 -7.13 2.02
CA VAL A 409 -10.37 -8.08 1.02
C VAL A 409 -11.46 -8.41 -0.01
N ARG A 410 -12.71 -8.60 0.43
CA ARG A 410 -13.85 -8.80 -0.49
C ARG A 410 -14.02 -7.63 -1.44
N GLY A 411 -13.97 -6.40 -0.94
CA GLY A 411 -14.08 -5.20 -1.76
C GLY A 411 -12.95 -5.12 -2.80
N PHE A 412 -11.72 -5.46 -2.40
CA PHE A 412 -10.55 -5.48 -3.28
C PHE A 412 -10.71 -6.46 -4.44
N TYR A 413 -11.09 -7.72 -4.15
CA TYR A 413 -11.26 -8.76 -5.17
C TYR A 413 -12.57 -8.65 -5.97
N THR A 414 -13.54 -7.85 -5.52
CA THR A 414 -14.70 -7.48 -6.36
C THR A 414 -14.27 -6.63 -7.56
N VAL A 415 -13.13 -5.94 -7.46
CA VAL A 415 -12.61 -5.06 -8.53
C VAL A 415 -11.52 -5.74 -9.35
N LEU A 416 -10.65 -6.50 -8.69
CA LEU A 416 -9.45 -7.08 -9.31
C LEU A 416 -9.49 -8.60 -9.30
N PRO A 417 -9.13 -9.27 -10.41
CA PRO A 417 -8.97 -10.71 -10.43
C PRO A 417 -7.75 -11.13 -9.56
N PRO A 418 -7.87 -12.18 -8.72
CA PRO A 418 -6.78 -12.68 -7.87
C PRO A 418 -5.48 -12.99 -8.63
N GLU A 419 -5.59 -13.45 -9.87
CA GLU A 419 -4.49 -13.79 -10.77
C GLU A 419 -3.54 -12.61 -10.94
N LEU A 420 -4.08 -11.42 -11.19
CA LEU A 420 -3.30 -10.20 -11.46
C LEU A 420 -2.42 -9.81 -10.27
N ILE A 421 -2.88 -10.08 -9.05
CA ILE A 421 -2.23 -9.64 -7.82
C ILE A 421 -1.36 -10.74 -7.19
N SER A 422 -1.68 -12.01 -7.42
CA SER A 422 -1.00 -13.16 -6.81
C SER A 422 0.48 -13.34 -7.22
N VAL A 423 0.97 -12.57 -8.19
CA VAL A 423 2.37 -12.58 -8.64
C VAL A 423 3.30 -11.75 -7.74
N PHE A 424 2.75 -10.84 -6.94
CA PHE A 424 3.49 -9.94 -6.08
C PHE A 424 3.64 -10.52 -4.66
N ASP A 425 4.75 -10.18 -4.00
CA ASP A 425 4.85 -10.29 -2.54
C ASP A 425 4.16 -9.11 -1.85
N TYR A 426 4.01 -9.18 -0.52
CA TYR A 426 3.24 -8.16 0.22
C TYR A 426 3.91 -6.77 0.24
N LYS A 427 5.24 -6.69 0.08
CA LYS A 427 5.96 -5.41 -0.04
C LYS A 427 5.91 -4.84 -1.45
N GLU A 428 5.89 -5.71 -2.45
CA GLU A 428 5.65 -5.30 -3.83
C GLU A 428 4.21 -4.81 -4.03
N LEU A 429 3.21 -5.45 -3.41
CA LEU A 429 1.84 -4.96 -3.43
C LEU A 429 1.70 -3.59 -2.73
N GLU A 430 2.41 -3.39 -1.62
CA GLU A 430 2.51 -2.09 -0.95
C GLU A 430 3.06 -1.03 -1.92
N LEU A 431 4.12 -1.33 -2.66
CA LEU A 431 4.66 -0.44 -3.69
C LEU A 431 3.63 -0.13 -4.79
N VAL A 432 2.92 -1.14 -5.30
CA VAL A 432 1.89 -0.96 -6.34
C VAL A 432 0.78 -0.01 -5.88
N LEU A 433 0.33 -0.14 -4.64
CA LEU A 433 -0.77 0.66 -4.10
C LEU A 433 -0.33 2.05 -3.62
N CYS A 434 0.85 2.17 -3.02
CA CYS A 434 1.24 3.36 -2.26
C CYS A 434 2.33 4.19 -2.96
N GLY A 435 2.98 3.64 -3.98
CA GLY A 435 4.12 4.27 -4.66
C GLY A 435 5.31 4.47 -3.72
N THR A 436 6.18 5.42 -4.06
CA THR A 436 7.30 5.80 -3.19
C THR A 436 7.00 7.10 -2.44
N ALA A 437 7.33 7.11 -1.16
CA ALA A 437 7.22 8.30 -0.31
C ALA A 437 8.37 9.28 -0.52
N GLU A 438 9.55 8.75 -0.78
CA GLU A 438 10.77 9.52 -1.03
C GLU A 438 10.66 10.22 -2.39
N ILE A 439 10.87 11.54 -2.37
CA ILE A 439 10.94 12.38 -3.56
C ILE A 439 12.42 12.69 -3.81
N ASP A 440 12.99 12.06 -4.83
CA ASP A 440 14.33 12.35 -5.30
C ASP A 440 14.29 13.59 -6.21
N VAL A 441 14.80 14.71 -5.71
CA VAL A 441 14.85 15.98 -6.47
C VAL A 441 15.78 15.87 -7.68
N SER A 442 16.81 15.01 -7.63
CA SER A 442 17.69 14.76 -8.77
C SER A 442 16.98 14.00 -9.88
N ASP A 443 16.22 12.96 -9.54
CA ASP A 443 15.34 12.25 -10.49
C ASP A 443 14.29 13.19 -11.10
N TRP A 444 13.67 14.03 -10.26
CA TRP A 444 12.73 15.05 -10.71
C TRP A 444 13.36 15.97 -11.74
N ARG A 445 14.54 16.51 -11.42
CA ARG A 445 15.29 17.42 -12.30
C ARG A 445 15.68 16.75 -13.61
N ALA A 446 16.17 15.51 -13.56
CA ALA A 446 16.60 14.75 -14.74
C ALA A 446 15.45 14.49 -15.72
N HIS A 447 14.24 14.30 -15.20
CA HIS A 447 13.05 13.96 -15.99
C HIS A 447 12.06 15.13 -16.14
N THR A 448 12.56 16.37 -16.08
CA THR A 448 11.78 17.60 -16.29
C THR A 448 12.01 18.20 -17.68
N ILE A 449 10.92 18.52 -18.38
CA ILE A 449 10.96 19.32 -19.62
C ILE A 449 11.00 20.81 -19.25
N VAL A 450 11.98 21.51 -19.79
CA VAL A 450 12.19 22.93 -19.51
C VAL A 450 12.02 23.75 -20.78
N SER A 451 11.20 24.81 -20.72
CA SER A 451 11.08 25.76 -21.83
C SER A 451 12.41 26.45 -22.16
N ARG A 452 12.67 26.69 -23.46
CA ARG A 452 13.94 27.29 -23.92
C ARG A 452 14.24 28.65 -23.28
N SER A 453 13.22 29.47 -23.04
CA SER A 453 13.35 30.77 -22.38
C SER A 453 13.85 30.63 -20.94
N LEU A 454 13.47 29.57 -20.22
CA LEU A 454 13.93 29.34 -18.86
C LEU A 454 15.37 28.81 -18.81
N GLN A 455 15.76 27.95 -19.76
CA GLN A 455 17.11 27.38 -19.88
C GLN A 455 18.22 28.44 -20.00
N CYS A 456 17.90 29.62 -20.55
CA CYS A 456 18.86 30.72 -20.74
C CYS A 456 18.93 31.67 -19.54
N THR A 457 18.37 31.31 -18.37
CA THR A 457 18.26 32.21 -17.21
C THR A 457 18.69 31.51 -15.93
N ASN A 458 19.13 32.30 -14.94
CA ASN A 458 19.46 31.80 -13.60
C ASN A 458 18.23 31.29 -12.84
N ALA A 459 17.01 31.61 -13.31
CA ALA A 459 15.76 31.20 -12.68
C ALA A 459 15.60 29.67 -12.66
N LEU A 460 16.17 28.94 -13.63
CA LEU A 460 16.14 27.48 -13.61
C LEU A 460 16.93 26.90 -12.43
N GLU A 461 18.16 27.35 -12.22
CA GLU A 461 18.99 26.91 -11.10
C GLU A 461 18.38 27.34 -9.77
N TRP A 462 17.86 28.57 -9.68
CA TRP A 462 17.17 29.02 -8.48
C TRP A 462 15.96 28.16 -8.11
N PHE A 463 15.20 27.68 -9.11
CA PHE A 463 14.06 26.80 -8.86
C PHE A 463 14.52 25.50 -8.21
N TRP A 464 15.52 24.84 -8.80
CA TRP A 464 16.06 23.59 -8.26
C TRP A 464 16.76 23.80 -6.91
N ASP A 465 17.52 24.88 -6.73
CA ASP A 465 18.15 25.20 -5.46
C ASP A 465 17.13 25.38 -4.33
N VAL A 466 15.97 25.98 -4.63
CA VAL A 466 14.89 26.15 -3.64
C VAL A 466 14.29 24.78 -3.30
N LEU A 467 14.03 23.93 -4.28
CA LEU A 467 13.53 22.58 -4.03
C LEU A 467 14.55 21.74 -3.25
N GLU A 468 15.82 21.73 -3.65
CA GLU A 468 16.85 20.86 -3.07
C GLU A 468 17.33 21.32 -1.69
N PHE A 469 17.53 22.63 -1.50
CA PHE A 469 18.20 23.15 -0.30
C PHE A 469 17.31 23.94 0.66
N ASP A 470 16.15 24.43 0.21
CA ASP A 470 15.24 25.22 1.06
C ASP A 470 14.00 24.43 1.52
N MET A 471 13.49 23.50 0.70
CA MET A 471 12.28 22.71 1.00
C MET A 471 12.60 21.45 1.81
N ARG A 472 11.75 21.14 2.79
CA ARG A 472 11.80 19.88 3.56
C ARG A 472 11.02 18.77 2.82
N PRO A 473 11.15 17.48 3.20
CA PRO A 473 10.38 16.40 2.56
C PRO A 473 8.86 16.62 2.53
N GLU A 474 8.30 17.20 3.60
CA GLU A 474 6.87 17.59 3.66
C GLU A 474 6.51 18.64 2.62
N ASP A 475 7.42 19.59 2.38
CA ASP A 475 7.26 20.67 1.42
C ASP A 475 7.35 20.13 -0.02
N HIS A 476 8.23 19.13 -0.27
CA HIS A 476 8.28 18.41 -1.55
C HIS A 476 6.98 17.68 -1.86
N ALA A 477 6.43 16.95 -0.89
CA ALA A 477 5.18 16.22 -1.07
C ALA A 477 4.01 17.17 -1.37
N LYS A 478 3.94 18.31 -0.67
CA LYS A 478 2.95 19.36 -0.95
C LYS A 478 3.15 20.00 -2.32
N PHE A 479 4.39 20.30 -2.70
CA PHE A 479 4.70 20.89 -3.99
C PHE A 479 4.36 19.94 -5.15
N LEU A 480 4.70 18.65 -5.00
CA LEU A 480 4.36 17.61 -5.97
C LEU A 480 2.84 17.46 -6.10
N HIS A 481 2.11 17.45 -4.98
CA HIS A 481 0.66 17.40 -5.00
C HIS A 481 0.07 18.61 -5.72
N PHE A 482 0.54 19.82 -5.41
CA PHE A 482 0.05 21.01 -6.07
C PHE A 482 0.27 20.96 -7.59
N THR A 483 1.40 20.40 -8.04
CA THR A 483 1.79 20.37 -9.45
C THR A 483 1.31 19.18 -10.27
N THR A 484 0.93 18.07 -9.63
CA THR A 484 0.56 16.82 -10.31
C THR A 484 -0.79 16.24 -9.86
N GLY A 485 -1.32 16.70 -8.73
CA GLY A 485 -2.48 16.12 -8.04
C GLY A 485 -2.16 14.93 -7.13
N SER A 486 -0.90 14.50 -7.04
CA SER A 486 -0.44 13.38 -6.21
C SER A 486 0.71 13.81 -5.29
N SER A 487 0.71 13.35 -4.04
CA SER A 487 1.83 13.53 -3.11
C SER A 487 2.87 12.39 -3.16
N ARG A 488 2.65 11.41 -4.04
CA ARG A 488 3.48 10.21 -4.23
C ARG A 488 4.04 10.15 -5.65
N VAL A 489 5.24 9.61 -5.79
CA VAL A 489 5.90 9.40 -7.08
C VAL A 489 5.52 8.01 -7.61
N PRO A 490 5.26 7.87 -8.94
CA PRO A 490 5.10 6.56 -9.56
C PRO A 490 6.32 5.67 -9.37
N LEU A 491 6.13 4.36 -9.52
CA LEU A 491 7.18 3.36 -9.32
C LEU A 491 8.40 3.54 -10.24
N GLN A 492 8.18 4.00 -11.46
CA GLN A 492 9.25 4.29 -12.41
C GLN A 492 9.97 5.63 -12.15
N GLY A 493 9.65 6.34 -11.06
CA GLY A 493 10.15 7.69 -10.80
C GLY A 493 9.44 8.76 -11.63
N PHE A 494 10.05 9.92 -11.76
CA PHE A 494 9.48 11.07 -12.46
C PHE A 494 9.31 10.85 -13.97
N LYS A 495 10.09 9.95 -14.57
CA LYS A 495 9.89 9.49 -15.95
C LYS A 495 8.56 8.75 -16.17
N GLY A 496 8.00 8.16 -15.10
CA GLY A 496 6.74 7.41 -15.12
C GLY A 496 5.48 8.26 -14.91
N LEU A 497 5.62 9.58 -14.77
CA LEU A 497 4.50 10.51 -14.66
C LEU A 497 3.58 10.39 -15.87
N THR A 498 2.28 10.43 -15.62
CA THR A 498 1.25 10.34 -16.67
C THR A 498 0.39 11.58 -16.71
N SER A 499 -0.42 11.71 -17.75
CA SER A 499 -1.59 12.59 -17.79
C SER A 499 -2.86 11.82 -17.38
N TYR A 500 -4.01 12.47 -17.49
CA TYR A 500 -5.33 11.95 -17.11
C TYR A 500 -5.80 10.75 -17.92
N ASP A 501 -5.21 10.57 -19.11
CA ASP A 501 -5.51 9.48 -20.03
C ASP A 501 -4.55 8.29 -19.85
N GLY A 502 -3.72 8.32 -18.81
CA GLY A 502 -2.75 7.27 -18.50
C GLY A 502 -1.50 7.29 -19.40
N LYS A 503 -1.39 8.20 -20.36
CA LYS A 503 -0.18 8.34 -21.21
C LYS A 503 0.93 9.06 -20.47
N LEU A 504 2.18 8.76 -20.80
CA LEU A 504 3.33 9.42 -20.20
C LEU A 504 3.33 10.92 -20.47
N CYS A 505 3.44 11.70 -19.40
CA CYS A 505 3.49 13.15 -19.42
C CYS A 505 4.47 13.61 -18.36
N LEU A 506 5.67 14.00 -18.80
CA LEU A 506 6.72 14.44 -17.88
C LEU A 506 6.36 15.77 -17.23
N PHE A 507 6.97 16.02 -16.07
CA PHE A 507 6.88 17.31 -15.41
C PHE A 507 7.46 18.42 -16.31
N THR A 508 6.79 19.57 -16.38
CA THR A 508 7.15 20.65 -17.30
C THR A 508 7.28 22.00 -16.59
N LEU A 509 8.44 22.65 -16.76
CA LEU A 509 8.70 24.03 -16.35
C LEU A 509 8.56 24.98 -17.55
N HIS A 510 7.52 25.81 -17.54
CA HIS A 510 7.27 26.80 -18.58
C HIS A 510 7.54 28.22 -18.07
N ALA A 511 8.44 28.97 -18.70
CA ALA A 511 8.71 30.34 -18.30
C ALA A 511 7.61 31.30 -18.75
N THR A 512 7.19 32.19 -17.84
CA THR A 512 6.25 33.27 -18.11
C THR A 512 6.82 34.64 -17.76
N THR A 513 6.21 35.69 -18.27
CA THR A 513 6.62 37.07 -17.96
C THR A 513 6.34 37.40 -16.51
N TYR A 514 7.35 37.91 -15.81
CA TYR A 514 7.18 38.39 -14.44
C TYR A 514 6.37 39.69 -14.38
N SER A 515 5.39 39.72 -13.48
CA SER A 515 4.74 40.94 -13.01
C SER A 515 4.81 40.99 -11.49
N ARG A 516 4.79 42.19 -10.91
CA ARG A 516 5.02 42.35 -9.46
C ARG A 516 3.93 41.63 -8.67
N GLY A 517 4.34 40.71 -7.79
CA GLY A 517 3.43 39.95 -6.93
C GLY A 517 2.77 38.74 -7.60
N CYS A 518 3.10 38.41 -8.85
CA CYS A 518 2.57 37.19 -9.47
C CYS A 518 3.10 35.93 -8.81
N LEU A 519 2.21 34.95 -8.63
CA LEU A 519 2.54 33.59 -8.21
C LEU A 519 2.68 32.69 -9.46
N PRO A 520 3.42 31.58 -9.36
CA PRO A 520 3.41 30.57 -10.40
C PRO A 520 2.01 30.01 -10.61
N LYS A 521 1.66 29.71 -11.86
CA LYS A 521 0.39 29.05 -12.20
C LYS A 521 0.64 27.59 -12.48
N VAL A 522 -0.31 26.73 -12.16
CA VAL A 522 -0.13 25.28 -12.24
C VAL A 522 -1.25 24.64 -13.04
N HIS A 523 -0.88 23.64 -13.83
CA HIS A 523 -1.77 22.87 -14.69
C HIS A 523 -1.54 21.39 -14.40
N THR A 524 -2.28 20.87 -13.41
CA THR A 524 -2.09 19.51 -12.87
C THR A 524 -2.32 18.40 -13.90
N CYS A 525 -3.27 18.58 -14.83
CA CYS A 525 -3.51 17.67 -15.95
C CYS A 525 -2.24 17.30 -16.74
N PHE A 526 -1.30 18.26 -16.85
CA PHE A 526 -0.12 18.17 -17.69
C PHE A 526 1.18 18.17 -16.89
N ASN A 527 1.10 18.04 -15.55
CA ASN A 527 2.24 18.12 -14.65
C ASN A 527 3.09 19.38 -14.91
N ARG A 528 2.44 20.53 -15.18
CA ARG A 528 3.10 21.76 -15.64
C ARG A 528 2.99 22.88 -14.62
N ILE A 529 4.08 23.58 -14.40
CA ILE A 529 4.12 24.87 -13.70
C ILE A 529 4.63 25.96 -14.65
N ASP A 530 3.83 27.02 -14.73
CA ASP A 530 4.15 28.25 -15.41
C ASP A 530 4.88 29.16 -14.41
N LEU A 531 6.21 29.19 -14.53
CA LEU A 531 7.13 29.87 -13.62
C LEU A 531 7.46 31.29 -14.13
N PRO A 532 7.04 32.35 -13.43
CA PRO A 532 7.46 33.71 -13.77
C PRO A 532 8.98 33.84 -13.68
N LEU A 533 9.58 34.57 -14.63
CA LEU A 533 11.02 34.88 -14.61
C LEU A 533 11.33 35.91 -13.50
N TYR A 534 11.30 35.46 -12.24
CA TYR A 534 11.51 36.30 -11.07
C TYR A 534 12.85 37.04 -11.15
N PRO A 535 12.92 38.33 -10.76
CA PRO A 535 14.17 39.11 -10.79
C PRO A 535 15.24 38.63 -9.79
N SER A 536 14.87 37.83 -8.79
CA SER A 536 15.79 37.31 -7.77
C SER A 536 15.34 35.96 -7.23
N ARG A 537 16.30 35.14 -6.75
CA ARG A 537 16.05 33.86 -6.06
C ARG A 537 15.13 34.04 -4.85
N GLY A 538 15.29 35.14 -4.10
CA GLY A 538 14.46 35.44 -2.93
C GLY A 538 12.98 35.59 -3.29
N LEU A 539 12.65 36.34 -4.35
CA LEU A 539 11.27 36.49 -4.80
C LEU A 539 10.67 35.17 -5.29
N MET A 540 11.47 34.34 -5.98
CA MET A 540 11.05 33.00 -6.39
C MET A 540 10.76 32.11 -5.19
N LYS A 541 11.68 32.06 -4.21
CA LYS A 541 11.51 31.31 -2.97
C LYS A 541 10.23 31.73 -2.26
N ASP A 542 10.04 33.03 -2.03
CA ASP A 542 8.86 33.55 -1.35
C ASP A 542 7.57 33.17 -2.09
N ALA A 543 7.57 33.21 -3.43
CA ALA A 543 6.41 32.83 -4.23
C ALA A 543 6.12 31.32 -4.14
N LEU A 544 7.13 30.46 -4.25
CA LEU A 544 6.99 29.00 -4.11
C LEU A 544 6.51 28.62 -2.70
N PHE A 545 7.06 29.20 -1.64
CA PHE A 545 6.60 28.98 -0.27
C PHE A 545 5.23 29.60 0.01
N THR A 546 4.82 30.62 -0.75
CA THR A 546 3.45 31.14 -0.68
C THR A 546 2.46 30.12 -1.24
N LEU A 547 2.77 29.45 -2.35
CA LEU A 547 1.96 28.34 -2.86
C LEU A 547 1.80 27.23 -1.81
N LEU A 548 2.88 26.85 -1.13
CA LEU A 548 2.86 25.81 -0.10
C LEU A 548 2.03 26.16 1.16
N ARG A 549 1.79 27.46 1.39
CA ARG A 549 1.01 27.96 2.54
C ARG A 549 -0.47 28.13 2.23
N LEU A 550 -0.88 27.97 0.96
CA LEU A 550 -2.29 28.00 0.62
C LEU A 550 -2.96 26.75 1.21
N GLU A 551 -3.79 26.95 2.25
CA GLU A 551 -4.54 25.88 2.92
C GLU A 551 -5.62 25.28 2.01
N SER A 552 -6.14 26.07 1.06
CA SER A 552 -7.06 25.56 0.06
C SER A 552 -6.27 24.89 -1.06
N MET A 553 -6.34 23.56 -1.12
CA MET A 553 -6.09 22.79 -2.34
C MET A 553 -7.18 23.06 -3.43
N ALA A 554 -7.93 24.16 -3.30
CA ALA A 554 -8.98 24.55 -4.24
C ALA A 554 -8.34 25.04 -5.55
N PHE A 555 -8.56 24.25 -6.60
CA PHE A 555 -8.09 24.46 -7.96
C PHE A 555 -8.85 25.58 -8.67
N THR A 556 -8.64 26.83 -8.25
CA THR A 556 -8.92 28.02 -9.07
C THR A 556 -8.01 29.17 -8.63
N LEU A 557 -6.73 29.11 -8.99
CA LEU A 557 -5.96 30.34 -9.19
C LEU A 557 -5.75 30.51 -10.70
N GLU A 558 -6.81 30.99 -11.35
CA GLU A 558 -6.72 31.58 -12.69
C GLU A 558 -5.93 32.88 -12.68
#